data_AF-A0A817EUH5-F1
#
_entry.id   AF-A0A817EUH5-F1
#
_cell.length_a   1.000
_cell.length_b   1.000
_cell.length_c   1.000
_cell.angle_alpha   90.00
_cell.angle_beta   90.00
_cell.angle_gamma   90.00
#
_symmetry.space_group_name_H-M   'P 1'
#
loop_
_entity.id
_entity.type
_entity.pdbx_description
1 polymer ?
#
loop_
_entity_poly.entity_id
_entity_poly.type
_entity_poly.pdbx_seq_one_letter_code
_entity_poly.pdbx_strand_id
1 'polypeptide(L)'
;MSTSTTNEAKSEQNVRVWMDGCYDMVHFGHANACRQAKQMGTYLIVGVHSDGEITKHKGPPVFTEQERYKMVRAIKWVYKNRKVNIV
;
A
#
# COMPACT_ATOMS: atom_id res chain seq x y z
N MET A 1 -29.25 -3.90 -41.35
CA MET A 1 -29.50 -4.43 -39.99
C MET A 1 -28.42 -3.87 -39.08
N SER A 2 -28.79 -2.90 -38.25
CA SER A 2 -27.91 -2.24 -37.29
C SER A 2 -27.66 -3.14 -36.09
N THR A 3 -26.46 -3.69 -35.96
CA THR A 3 -26.04 -4.36 -34.72
C THR A 3 -25.60 -3.28 -33.73
N SER A 4 -26.50 -2.90 -32.84
CA SER A 4 -26.24 -2.10 -31.65
C SER A 4 -25.39 -2.92 -30.68
N THR A 5 -24.07 -2.81 -30.78
CA THR A 5 -23.15 -3.24 -29.71
C THR A 5 -23.35 -2.31 -28.52
N THR A 6 -24.14 -2.78 -27.55
CA THR A 6 -24.23 -2.16 -26.23
C THR A 6 -22.85 -2.23 -25.59
N ASN A 7 -22.15 -1.10 -25.61
CA ASN A 7 -20.89 -0.90 -24.93
C ASN A 7 -21.21 -0.84 -23.43
N GLU A 8 -21.35 -2.00 -22.78
CA GLU A 8 -21.47 -2.07 -21.32
C GLU A 8 -20.15 -1.55 -20.75
N ALA A 9 -20.18 -0.29 -20.31
CA ALA A 9 -19.08 0.32 -19.56
C ALA A 9 -18.87 -0.53 -18.31
N LYS A 10 -17.88 -1.42 -18.35
CA LYS A 10 -17.43 -2.24 -17.23
C LYS A 10 -17.19 -1.28 -16.07
N SER A 11 -18.01 -1.34 -15.04
CA SER A 11 -17.80 -0.53 -13.83
C SER A 11 -16.36 -0.80 -13.38
N GLU A 12 -15.58 0.26 -13.16
CA GLU A 12 -14.21 0.07 -12.68
C GLU A 12 -14.27 -0.69 -11.36
N GLN A 13 -13.97 -2.00 -11.42
CA GLN A 13 -13.86 -2.82 -10.23
C GLN A 13 -12.74 -2.23 -9.39
N ASN A 14 -13.11 -1.73 -8.21
CA ASN A 14 -12.20 -1.11 -7.26
C ASN A 14 -11.29 -2.18 -6.63
N VAL A 15 -10.29 -2.64 -7.38
CA VAL A 15 -9.34 -3.66 -6.92
C VAL A 15 -8.49 -3.07 -5.79
N ARG A 16 -8.47 -3.76 -4.65
CA ARG A 16 -7.65 -3.40 -3.49
C ARG A 16 -6.46 -4.35 -3.42
N VAL A 17 -5.27 -3.79 -3.43
CA VAL A 17 -3.99 -4.50 -3.32
C VAL A 17 -3.50 -4.33 -1.89
N TRP A 18 -3.13 -5.44 -1.25
CA TRP A 18 -2.48 -5.45 0.05
C TRP A 18 -0.98 -5.71 -0.13
N MET A 19 -0.16 -4.92 0.55
CA MET A 19 1.27 -5.13 0.71
C MET A 19 1.61 -4.90 2.18
N ASP A 20 2.54 -5.65 2.73
CA ASP A 20 2.98 -5.43 4.10
C ASP A 20 4.50 -5.53 4.24
N GLY A 21 5.00 -4.99 5.34
CA GLY A 21 6.41 -5.07 5.64
C GLY A 21 6.86 -4.29 6.87
N CYS A 22 8.15 -4.46 7.16
CA CYS A 22 8.85 -3.76 8.22
C CYS A 22 9.01 -2.26 7.88
N TYR A 23 9.41 -1.92 6.65
CA TYR A 23 9.64 -0.53 6.21
C TYR A 23 10.60 0.27 7.12
N ASP A 24 11.55 -0.39 7.77
CA ASP A 24 12.63 0.30 8.46
C ASP A 24 13.55 0.99 7.45
N MET A 25 14.08 2.16 7.83
CA MET A 25 14.89 3.01 6.94
C MET A 25 14.29 3.18 5.54
N VAL A 26 13.05 3.69 5.45
CA VAL A 26 12.32 3.83 4.17
C VAL A 26 13.18 4.51 3.10
N HIS A 27 13.37 3.82 1.97
CA HIS A 27 14.23 4.22 0.88
C HIS A 27 13.58 3.94 -0.49
N PHE A 28 14.29 4.24 -1.58
CA PHE A 28 13.80 4.08 -2.96
C PHE A 28 13.22 2.67 -3.23
N GLY A 29 13.89 1.61 -2.77
CA GLY A 29 13.40 0.23 -2.91
C GLY A 29 11.96 0.04 -2.42
N HIS A 30 11.62 0.52 -1.22
CA HIS A 30 10.26 0.44 -0.67
C HIS A 30 9.27 1.25 -1.53
N ALA A 31 9.62 2.48 -1.91
CA ALA A 31 8.74 3.33 -2.72
C ALA A 31 8.49 2.76 -4.12
N ASN A 32 9.51 2.16 -4.74
CA ASN A 32 9.40 1.53 -6.06
C ASN A 32 8.63 0.20 -6.00
N ALA A 33 8.71 -0.54 -4.89
CA ALA A 33 7.87 -1.72 -4.69
C ALA A 33 6.39 -1.33 -4.55
N CYS A 34 6.07 -0.28 -3.76
CA CYS A 34 4.71 0.27 -3.69
C CYS A 34 4.23 0.79 -5.05
N ARG A 35 5.11 1.41 -5.86
CA ARG A 35 4.77 1.84 -7.24
C ARG A 35 4.32 0.67 -8.10
N GLN A 36 5.04 -0.46 -8.03
CA GLN A 36 4.70 -1.67 -8.79
C GLN A 36 3.40 -2.30 -8.28
N ALA A 37 3.25 -2.44 -6.96
CA ALA A 37 2.02 -2.98 -6.36
C ALA A 37 0.78 -2.15 -6.74
N LYS A 38 0.89 -0.81 -6.78
CA LYS A 38 -0.19 0.08 -7.19
C LYS A 38 -0.64 -0.13 -8.64
N GLN A 39 0.20 -0.65 -9.52
CA GLN A 39 -0.19 -0.95 -10.92
C GLN A 39 -1.12 -2.17 -11.00
N MET A 40 -1.25 -2.95 -9.93
CA MET A 40 -2.09 -4.16 -9.87
C MET A 40 -3.53 -3.88 -9.42
N GLY A 41 -3.87 -2.64 -9.05
CA GLY A 41 -5.23 -2.30 -8.64
C GLY A 41 -5.47 -0.82 -8.34
N THR A 42 -6.71 -0.50 -7.99
CA THR A 42 -7.19 0.87 -7.75
C THR A 42 -6.69 1.43 -6.43
N TYR A 43 -6.62 0.62 -5.37
CA TYR A 43 -6.15 1.04 -4.05
C TYR A 43 -5.00 0.17 -3.59
N LEU A 44 -3.89 0.78 -3.18
CA LEU A 44 -2.80 0.09 -2.52
C LEU A 44 -2.90 0.37 -1.01
N ILE A 45 -3.13 -0.68 -0.24
CA ILE A 45 -3.17 -0.68 1.22
C ILE A 45 -1.86 -1.33 1.71
N VAL A 46 -1.18 -0.67 2.63
CA VAL A 46 0.16 -1.00 3.12
C VAL A 46 0.18 -1.21 4.64
N GLY A 47 0.20 -2.47 5.06
CA GLY A 47 0.42 -2.83 6.45
C GLY A 47 1.87 -2.60 6.90
N VAL A 48 2.06 -1.91 8.02
CA VAL A 48 3.38 -1.77 8.66
C VAL A 48 3.42 -2.66 9.89
N HIS A 49 4.42 -3.53 9.97
CA HIS A 49 4.58 -4.43 11.11
C HIS A 49 4.96 -3.67 12.38
N SER A 50 4.53 -4.19 13.54
CA SER A 50 4.84 -3.58 14.82
C SER A 50 6.29 -3.77 15.25
N ASP A 51 6.78 -2.90 16.14
CA ASP A 51 8.14 -3.03 16.70
C ASP A 51 8.32 -4.38 17.41
N GLY A 52 7.27 -4.87 18.10
CA GLY A 52 7.27 -6.16 18.77
C GLY A 52 7.38 -7.34 17.81
N GLU A 53 6.59 -7.34 16.73
CA GLU A 53 6.64 -8.41 15.72
C GLU A 53 7.99 -8.42 14.98
N ILE A 54 8.52 -7.26 14.62
CA ILE A 54 9.82 -7.14 13.96
C ILE A 54 10.94 -7.63 14.90
N THR A 55 10.96 -7.18 16.15
CA THR A 55 11.98 -7.58 17.13
C THR A 55 11.97 -9.08 17.36
N LYS A 56 10.78 -9.69 17.46
CA LYS A 56 10.60 -11.13 17.68
C LYS A 56 11.08 -11.98 16.51
N HIS A 57 10.90 -11.52 15.28
CA HIS A 57 11.09 -12.35 14.08
C HIS A 57 12.30 -11.99 13.20
N LYS A 58 12.84 -10.77 13.30
CA LYS A 58 13.92 -10.26 12.43
C LYS A 58 15.06 -9.56 13.19
N GLY A 59 14.80 -9.09 14.40
CA GLY A 59 15.68 -8.19 15.16
C GLY A 59 15.12 -6.76 15.18
N PRO A 60 15.50 -5.94 16.18
CA PRO A 60 14.86 -4.66 16.44
C PRO A 60 15.07 -3.66 15.27
N PRO A 61 14.02 -2.90 14.88
CA PRO A 61 14.17 -1.88 13.85
C PRO A 61 14.94 -0.66 14.38
N VAL A 62 15.53 0.11 13.45
CA VAL A 62 16.18 1.40 13.75
C VAL A 62 15.13 2.48 14.03
N PHE A 63 14.08 2.54 13.21
CA PHE A 63 12.97 3.48 13.39
C PHE A 63 11.80 2.85 14.17
N THR A 64 11.19 3.67 15.02
CA THR A 64 9.97 3.31 15.74
C THR A 64 8.84 3.02 14.76
N GLU A 65 7.86 2.24 15.20
CA GLU A 65 6.65 1.95 14.45
C GLU A 65 5.97 3.22 13.92
N GLN A 66 5.90 4.26 14.75
CA GLN A 66 5.28 5.54 14.38
C GLN A 66 6.04 6.30 13.30
N GLU A 67 7.37 6.26 13.31
CA GLU A 67 8.19 6.86 12.26
C GLU A 67 8.01 6.12 10.93
N ARG A 68 8.05 4.78 10.98
CA ARG A 68 7.83 3.93 9.79
C ARG A 68 6.44 4.16 9.20
N TYR A 69 5.40 4.24 10.03
CA TYR A 69 4.04 4.61 9.58
C TYR A 69 4.00 5.96 8.85
N LYS A 70 4.62 6.99 9.42
CA LYS A 70 4.64 8.34 8.81
C LYS A 70 5.35 8.32 7.45
N MET A 71 6.48 7.62 7.36
CA MET A 71 7.26 7.50 6.12
C MET A 71 6.49 6.73 5.04
N VAL A 72 5.87 5.60 5.39
CA VAL A 72 5.04 4.81 4.47
C VAL A 72 3.84 5.61 3.99
N ARG A 73 3.15 6.32 4.90
CA ARG A 73 2.01 7.21 4.55
C ARG A 73 2.41 8.34 3.60
N ALA A 74 3.68 8.74 3.58
CA ALA A 74 4.19 9.76 2.68
C ALA A 74 4.43 9.24 1.25
N ILE A 75 4.54 7.91 1.04
CA ILE A 75 4.73 7.32 -0.28
C ILE A 75 3.51 7.66 -1.17
N LYS A 76 3.78 8.23 -2.35
CA LYS A 76 2.77 8.75 -3.29
C LYS A 76 1.64 7.76 -3.61
N TRP A 77 1.97 6.48 -3.71
CA TRP A 77 1.08 5.44 -4.22
C TRP A 77 0.19 4.79 -3.16
N VAL A 78 0.50 5.01 -1.88
CA VAL A 78 -0.21 4.42 -0.75
C VAL A 78 -1.55 5.12 -0.57
N TYR A 79 -2.61 4.34 -0.41
CA TYR A 79 -3.96 4.84 -0.22
C TYR A 79 -4.08 5.55 1.13
N LYS A 80 -4.80 6.68 1.15
CA LYS A 80 -4.95 7.52 2.34
C LYS A 80 -6.42 7.67 2.65
N ASN A 81 -6.93 6.86 3.58
CA ASN A 81 -8.26 7.10 4.11
C ASN A 81 -8.18 8.15 5.23
N ARG A 82 -8.86 9.29 5.08
CA ARG A 82 -8.88 10.33 6.11
C ARG A 82 -9.67 9.93 7.36
N LYS A 83 -10.46 8.85 7.29
CA LYS A 83 -11.33 8.38 8.37
C LYS A 83 -10.74 7.24 9.19
N VAL A 84 -9.69 6.57 8.69
CA VAL A 84 -9.09 5.40 9.36
C VAL A 84 -7.58 5.46 9.19
N ASN A 85 -6.82 5.19 10.26
CA ASN A 85 -5.36 5.10 10.23
C ASN A 85 -4.88 3.77 9.61
N ILE A 86 -5.40 3.44 8.43
CA ILE A 86 -4.89 2.34 7.62
C ILE A 86 -4.04 3.00 6.53
N VAL A 87 -2.74 2.71 6.56
CA VAL A 87 -1.89 2.81 5.38
C VAL A 87 -2.11 1.58 4.51
#